data_AF-A0A7X9QDS2-F1
#
_entry.id   AF-A0A7X9QDS2-F1
#
_cell.length_a   1.000
_cell.length_b   1.000
_cell.length_c   1.000
_cell.angle_alpha   90.00
_cell.angle_beta   90.00
_cell.angle_gamma   90.00
#
_symmetry.space_group_name_H-M   'P 1'
#
loop_
_entity.id
_entity.type
_entity.pdbx_description
1 polymer ?
#
loop_
_entity_poly.entity_id
_entity_poly.type
_entity_poly.pdbx_seq_one_letter_code
_entity_poly.pdbx_strand_id
1 'polypeptide(L)'
;MPRLRRVSPDMAGWTRQRSGRGFRYLDEDGRPLTPEQVARVRALVIPPAWQEVWICPLPQGHLQATGMDVAGRRQYLYHPHWRELRDRQKFDRVATAALRLATARRQIATDLGRGGMPLRRAAAAAVRLLDLGYFRIG
;
A
#
# COMPACT_ATOMS: atom_id res chain seq x y z
N MET A 1 -10.65 13.74 14.88
CA MET A 1 -10.01 13.01 13.75
C MET A 1 -11.05 12.11 13.08
N PRO A 2 -11.13 12.03 11.74
CA PRO A 2 -12.12 11.19 11.08
C PRO A 2 -11.85 9.71 11.37
N ARG A 3 -12.89 8.98 11.78
CA ARG A 3 -12.83 7.52 12.00
C ARG A 3 -12.84 6.81 10.64
N LEU A 4 -11.67 6.33 10.21
CA LEU A 4 -11.53 5.63 8.93
C LEU A 4 -12.17 4.24 8.97
N ARG A 5 -12.79 3.85 7.84
CA ARG A 5 -13.39 2.52 7.63
C ARG A 5 -12.47 1.63 6.79
N ARG A 6 -12.33 0.38 7.20
CA ARG A 6 -11.71 -0.65 6.34
C ARG A 6 -12.67 -1.02 5.22
N VAL A 7 -12.18 -1.00 3.98
CA VAL A 7 -12.92 -1.28 2.74
C VAL A 7 -12.02 -2.11 1.81
N SER A 8 -12.60 -2.92 0.92
CA SER A 8 -11.86 -3.69 -0.09
C SER A 8 -12.26 -3.25 -1.49
N PRO A 9 -11.35 -3.24 -2.48
CA PRO A 9 -11.73 -3.03 -3.88
C PRO A 9 -12.60 -4.16 -4.45
N ASP A 10 -12.71 -5.29 -3.75
CA ASP A 10 -13.62 -6.40 -4.13
C ASP A 10 -15.08 -6.16 -3.69
N MET A 11 -15.34 -5.09 -2.93
CA MET A 11 -16.69 -4.67 -2.57
C MET A 11 -17.35 -3.89 -3.72
N ALA A 12 -18.68 -3.82 -3.71
CA ALA A 12 -19.43 -2.88 -4.56
C ALA A 12 -18.85 -1.46 -4.42
N GLY A 13 -18.70 -0.79 -5.55
CA GLY A 13 -18.15 0.56 -5.60
C GLY A 13 -18.37 1.20 -6.95
N TRP A 14 -17.94 2.45 -7.06
CA TRP A 14 -18.15 3.24 -8.26
C TRP A 14 -17.07 2.95 -9.29
N THR A 15 -17.42 3.13 -10.57
CA THR A 15 -16.50 2.87 -11.68
C THR A 15 -16.26 4.13 -12.50
N ARG A 16 -15.11 4.16 -13.20
CA ARG A 16 -14.78 5.21 -14.17
C ARG A 16 -14.70 4.62 -15.57
N GLN A 17 -15.45 5.19 -16.51
CA GLN A 17 -15.45 4.82 -17.91
C GLN A 17 -15.03 5.99 -18.79
N ARG A 18 -14.30 5.74 -19.88
CA ARG A 18 -13.98 6.79 -20.87
C ARG A 18 -15.26 7.20 -21.60
N SER A 19 -15.45 8.50 -21.78
CA SER A 19 -16.60 9.08 -22.48
C SER A 19 -16.16 10.31 -23.28
N GLY A 20 -16.01 10.16 -24.59
CA GLY A 20 -15.49 11.23 -25.47
C GLY A 20 -14.10 11.69 -25.03
N ARG A 21 -13.94 12.99 -24.77
CA ARG A 21 -12.68 13.60 -24.31
C ARG A 21 -12.45 13.48 -22.79
N GLY A 22 -13.38 12.88 -22.04
CA GLY A 22 -13.34 12.83 -20.59
C GLY A 22 -13.76 11.48 -20.01
N PHE A 23 -14.28 11.52 -18.79
CA PHE A 23 -14.72 10.34 -18.05
C PHE A 23 -16.17 10.48 -17.58
N ARG A 24 -16.89 9.36 -17.60
CA ARG A 24 -18.17 9.16 -16.91
C ARG A 24 -17.91 8.32 -15.66
N TYR A 25 -18.64 8.62 -14.60
CA TYR A 25 -18.59 7.87 -13.35
C TYR A 25 -19.93 7.22 -13.09
N LEU A 26 -19.91 5.95 -12.73
CA LEU A 26 -21.11 5.15 -12.51
C LEU A 26 -21.11 4.57 -11.09
N ASP A 27 -22.29 4.41 -10.50
CA ASP A 27 -22.46 3.68 -9.25
C ASP A 27 -22.34 2.16 -9.44
N GLU A 28 -22.60 1.42 -8.37
CA GLU A 28 -22.59 -0.05 -8.34
C GLU A 28 -23.67 -0.70 -9.22
N ASP A 29 -24.74 0.03 -9.53
CA ASP A 29 -25.82 -0.40 -10.43
C ASP A 29 -25.58 0.03 -11.89
N GLY A 30 -24.46 0.72 -12.17
CA GLY A 30 -24.15 1.27 -13.49
C GLY A 30 -24.90 2.56 -13.83
N ARG A 31 -25.55 3.22 -12.86
CA ARG A 31 -26.22 4.50 -13.06
C ARG A 31 -25.24 5.67 -12.91
N PRO A 32 -25.47 6.81 -13.59
CA PRO A 32 -24.62 7.99 -13.45
C PRO A 32 -24.60 8.52 -12.01
N LEU A 33 -23.41 8.85 -11.50
CA LEU A 33 -23.26 9.51 -10.20
C LEU A 33 -23.86 10.93 -10.20
N THR A 34 -24.31 11.39 -9.02
CA THR A 34 -24.79 12.76 -8.82
C THR A 34 -23.65 13.78 -8.96
N PRO A 35 -23.94 15.07 -9.23
CA PRO A 35 -22.90 16.11 -9.32
C PRO A 35 -21.97 16.19 -8.10
N GLU A 36 -22.51 16.02 -6.89
CA GLU A 36 -21.76 16.06 -5.63
C GLU A 36 -20.80 14.86 -5.53
N GLN A 37 -21.29 13.68 -5.93
CA GLN A 37 -20.48 12.46 -5.98
C GLN A 37 -19.35 12.60 -7.01
N VAL A 38 -19.65 13.14 -8.20
CA VAL A 38 -18.64 13.41 -9.24
C VAL A 38 -17.60 14.41 -8.76
N ALA A 39 -18.01 15.48 -8.08
CA ALA A 39 -17.08 16.47 -7.51
C ALA A 39 -16.11 15.80 -6.52
N ARG A 40 -16.60 14.90 -5.66
CA ARG A 40 -15.76 14.10 -4.76
C ARG A 40 -14.76 13.25 -5.53
N VAL A 41 -15.20 12.52 -6.55
CA VAL A 41 -14.31 11.67 -7.35
C VAL A 41 -13.22 12.50 -8.05
N ARG A 42 -13.54 13.69 -8.55
CA ARG A 42 -12.55 14.59 -9.16
C ARG A 42 -11.52 15.08 -8.15
N ALA A 43 -11.94 15.37 -6.91
CA ALA A 43 -11.03 15.76 -5.83
C ALA A 43 -10.04 14.66 -5.43
N LEU A 44 -10.30 13.39 -5.77
CA LEU A 44 -9.37 12.29 -5.56
C LEU A 44 -8.16 12.32 -6.52
N VAL A 45 -8.23 13.09 -7.62
CA VAL A 45 -7.15 13.21 -8.61
C VAL A 45 -6.66 11.84 -9.10
N ILE A 46 -7.60 10.96 -9.47
CA ILE A 46 -7.27 9.63 -9.98
C ILE A 46 -6.57 9.79 -11.33
N PRO A 47 -5.32 9.30 -11.51
CA PRO A 47 -4.57 9.49 -12.74
C PRO A 47 -5.36 9.06 -13.98
N PRO A 48 -5.39 9.86 -15.06
CA PRO A 48 -6.21 9.58 -16.24
C PRO A 48 -5.76 8.32 -17.00
N ALA A 49 -4.50 7.92 -16.83
CA ALA A 49 -3.94 6.71 -17.43
C ALA A 49 -4.41 5.40 -16.76
N TRP A 50 -5.01 5.46 -15.56
CA TRP A 50 -5.49 4.25 -14.89
C TRP A 50 -6.69 3.64 -15.61
N GLN A 51 -6.63 2.34 -15.82
CA GLN A 51 -7.70 1.50 -16.35
C GLN A 51 -8.36 0.70 -15.23
N GLU A 52 -9.51 0.06 -15.49
CA GLU A 52 -10.23 -0.79 -14.52
C GLU A 52 -10.39 -0.13 -13.14
N VAL A 53 -10.85 1.13 -13.14
CA VAL A 53 -10.84 1.94 -11.92
C VAL A 53 -12.04 1.61 -11.06
N TRP A 54 -11.77 1.16 -9.84
CA TRP A 54 -12.72 1.07 -8.74
C TRP A 54 -12.56 2.27 -7.80
N ILE A 55 -13.67 2.85 -7.36
CA ILE A 55 -13.71 4.04 -6.52
C ILE A 55 -14.60 3.74 -5.31
N CYS A 56 -14.06 3.94 -4.11
CA CYS A 56 -14.80 3.70 -2.87
C CYS A 56 -15.95 4.72 -2.73
N PRO A 57 -17.20 4.30 -2.51
CA PRO A 57 -18.34 5.20 -2.33
C PRO A 57 -18.28 6.00 -1.01
N LEU A 58 -17.54 5.50 -0.02
CA LEU A 58 -17.45 6.06 1.32
C LEU A 58 -16.29 7.08 1.42
N PRO A 59 -16.56 8.37 1.72
CA PRO A 59 -15.50 9.36 1.92
C PRO A 59 -14.48 8.98 3.00
N GLN A 60 -14.90 8.24 4.03
CA GLN A 60 -14.08 7.77 5.13
C GLN A 60 -13.43 6.39 4.90
N GLY A 61 -13.56 5.81 3.70
CA GLY A 61 -12.86 4.58 3.33
C GLY A 61 -11.35 4.79 3.34
N HIS A 62 -10.59 3.92 4.00
CA HIS A 62 -9.13 4.07 4.04
C HIS A 62 -8.47 3.95 2.67
N LEU A 63 -9.06 3.14 1.78
CA LEU A 63 -8.75 3.06 0.36
C LEU A 63 -9.84 3.84 -0.40
N GLN A 64 -9.42 4.80 -1.22
CA GLN A 64 -10.30 5.69 -1.96
C GLN A 64 -10.50 5.26 -3.41
N ALA A 65 -9.47 4.73 -4.05
CA ALA A 65 -9.58 4.19 -5.40
C ALA A 65 -8.49 3.15 -5.67
N THR A 66 -8.73 2.28 -6.65
CA THR A 66 -7.72 1.43 -7.28
C THR A 66 -7.87 1.48 -8.78
N GLY A 67 -6.82 1.12 -9.50
CA GLY A 67 -6.86 0.97 -10.95
C GLY A 67 -5.56 0.35 -11.46
N MET A 68 -5.54 -0.01 -12.73
CA MET A 68 -4.39 -0.59 -13.40
C MET A 68 -3.60 0.51 -14.12
N ASP A 69 -2.29 0.63 -13.88
CA ASP A 69 -1.45 1.55 -14.63
C ASP A 69 -1.13 1.03 -16.05
N VAL A 70 -0.41 1.85 -16.82
CA VAL A 70 -0.02 1.52 -18.20
C VAL A 70 0.88 0.28 -18.31
N ALA A 71 1.52 -0.13 -17.23
CA ALA A 71 2.38 -1.31 -17.17
C ALA A 71 1.65 -2.53 -16.59
N GLY A 72 0.32 -2.46 -16.45
CA GLY A 72 -0.50 -3.56 -15.93
C GLY A 72 -0.32 -3.80 -14.43
N ARG A 73 0.19 -2.82 -13.67
CA ARG A 73 0.30 -2.94 -12.21
C ARG A 73 -0.90 -2.29 -11.53
N ARG A 74 -1.43 -2.97 -10.51
CA ARG A 74 -2.49 -2.41 -9.66
C ARG A 74 -1.92 -1.27 -8.80
N GLN A 75 -2.55 -0.11 -8.92
CA GLN A 75 -2.24 1.09 -8.16
C GLN A 75 -3.35 1.36 -7.14
N TYR A 76 -2.97 2.02 -6.05
CA TYR A 76 -3.83 2.27 -4.90
C TYR A 76 -3.80 3.75 -4.52
N LEU A 77 -4.97 4.34 -4.32
CA LEU A 77 -5.13 5.67 -3.76
C LEU A 77 -5.73 5.55 -2.37
N TYR A 78 -5.00 5.99 -1.34
CA TYR A 78 -5.43 5.93 0.06
C TYR A 78 -5.93 7.29 0.55
N HIS A 79 -6.81 7.27 1.55
CA HIS A 79 -7.21 8.46 2.27
C HIS A 79 -5.97 9.13 2.91
N PRO A 80 -5.80 10.47 2.87
CA PRO A 80 -4.62 11.14 3.41
C PRO A 80 -4.31 10.77 4.87
N HIS A 81 -5.33 10.81 5.74
CA HIS A 81 -5.19 10.40 7.15
C HIS A 81 -4.80 8.92 7.34
N TRP A 82 -5.07 8.03 6.38
CA TRP A 82 -4.61 6.64 6.45
C TRP A 82 -3.10 6.55 6.32
N ARG A 83 -2.52 7.38 5.42
CA ARG A 83 -1.06 7.45 5.25
C ARG A 83 -0.39 7.88 6.56
N GLU A 84 -0.87 8.97 7.17
CA GLU A 84 -0.32 9.46 8.44
C GLU A 84 -0.36 8.43 9.58
N LEU A 85 -1.45 7.66 9.69
CA LEU A 85 -1.57 6.60 10.70
C LEU A 85 -0.63 5.43 10.39
N ARG A 86 -0.48 5.05 9.12
CA ARG A 86 0.42 3.97 8.70
C ARG A 86 1.88 4.36 8.84
N ASP A 87 2.22 5.61 8.58
CA ASP A 87 3.57 6.14 8.76
C ASP A 87 3.96 6.10 10.24
N ARG A 88 3.08 6.56 11.14
CA ARG A 88 3.28 6.41 12.60
C ARG A 88 3.48 4.95 13.03
N GLN A 89 2.60 4.05 12.59
CA GLN A 89 2.74 2.61 12.87
C GLN A 89 4.05 2.02 12.32
N LYS A 90 4.54 2.50 11.18
CA LYS A 90 5.82 2.07 10.60
C LYS A 90 6.97 2.51 11.51
N PHE A 91 6.96 3.74 12.03
CA PHE A 91 7.95 4.21 12.99
C PHE A 91 7.95 3.39 14.28
N ASP A 92 6.77 3.10 14.84
CA ASP A 92 6.64 2.30 16.07
C ASP A 92 7.22 0.88 15.89
N ARG A 93 7.01 0.27 14.71
CA ARG A 93 7.58 -1.05 14.39
C ARG A 93 9.10 -0.99 14.30
N VAL A 94 9.67 0.08 13.73
CA VAL A 94 11.13 0.27 13.67
C VAL A 94 11.69 0.43 15.09
N ALA A 95 11.04 1.22 15.94
CA ALA A 95 11.45 1.37 17.34
C ALA A 95 11.39 0.03 18.10
N THR A 96 10.32 -0.75 17.91
CA THR A 96 10.19 -2.09 18.50
C THR A 96 11.26 -3.06 17.99
N ALA A 97 11.59 -3.01 16.70
CA ALA A 97 12.65 -3.82 16.11
C ALA A 97 14.04 -3.42 16.65
N ALA A 98 14.28 -2.12 16.85
CA ALA A 98 15.55 -1.60 17.37
C ALA A 98 15.91 -2.21 18.74
N LEU A 99 14.92 -2.40 19.61
CA LEU A 99 15.10 -3.05 20.91
C LEU A 99 15.62 -4.50 20.80
N ARG A 100 15.37 -5.17 19.68
CA ARG A 100 15.79 -6.56 19.43
C ARG A 100 17.09 -6.67 18.63
N LEU A 101 17.60 -5.57 18.05
CA LEU A 101 18.76 -5.60 17.15
C LEU A 101 20.03 -6.08 17.85
N ALA A 102 20.27 -5.68 19.10
CA ALA A 102 21.46 -6.10 19.83
C ALA A 102 21.50 -7.63 20.01
N THR A 103 20.37 -8.23 20.39
CA THR A 103 20.25 -9.69 20.53
C THR A 103 20.36 -10.39 19.18
N ALA A 104 19.73 -9.86 18.14
CA ALA A 104 19.83 -10.40 16.78
C ALA A 104 21.28 -10.40 16.27
N ARG A 105 22.02 -9.29 16.44
CA ARG A 105 23.43 -9.17 16.02
C ARG A 105 24.34 -10.16 16.72
N ARG A 106 24.12 -10.42 18.02
CA ARG A 106 24.84 -11.49 18.74
C ARG A 106 24.59 -12.86 18.13
N GLN A 107 23.33 -13.19 17.87
CA GLN A 107 22.97 -14.47 17.25
C GLN A 107 23.57 -14.62 15.84
N ILE A 108 23.53 -13.55 15.04
CA ILE A 108 24.14 -13.52 13.71
C ILE A 108 25.63 -13.80 13.78
N ALA A 109 26.36 -13.17 14.71
CA ALA A 109 27.79 -13.41 14.89
C ALA A 109 28.09 -14.88 15.26
N THR A 110 27.30 -15.47 16.16
CA THR A 110 27.40 -16.89 16.52
C THR A 110 27.16 -17.79 15.31
N ASP A 111 26.12 -17.53 14.52
CA ASP A 111 25.78 -18.37 13.37
C ASP A 111 26.77 -18.23 12.20
N LEU A 112 27.42 -17.07 12.05
CA LEU A 112 28.50 -16.85 11.08
C LEU A 112 29.77 -17.66 11.40
N GLY A 113 30.02 -17.93 12.68
CA GLY A 113 31.16 -18.73 13.15
C GLY A 113 31.01 -20.24 12.94
N ARG A 114 29.86 -20.73 12.47
CA ARG A 114 29.64 -22.17 12.24
C ARG A 114 30.54 -22.70 11.13
N GLY A 115 31.04 -23.93 11.29
CA GLY A 115 31.77 -24.65 10.24
C GLY A 115 30.89 -24.98 9.03
N GLY A 116 31.49 -25.08 7.84
CA GLY A 116 30.79 -25.36 6.58
C GLY A 116 29.80 -24.26 6.18
N MET A 117 28.79 -24.59 5.35
CA MET A 117 27.74 -23.64 4.93
C MET A 117 26.32 -24.17 5.24
N PRO A 118 25.97 -24.37 6.53
CA PRO A 118 24.61 -24.73 6.90
C PRO A 118 23.65 -23.54 6.67
N LEU A 119 22.35 -23.83 6.52
CA LEU A 119 21.31 -22.82 6.32
C LEU A 119 21.40 -21.64 7.30
N ARG A 120 21.70 -21.90 8.58
CA ARG A 120 21.86 -20.86 9.60
C ARG A 120 23.01 -19.90 9.31
N ARG A 121 24.14 -20.40 8.79
CA ARG A 121 25.29 -19.57 8.41
C ARG A 121 24.98 -18.74 7.17
N ALA A 122 24.36 -19.35 6.16
CA ALA A 122 23.93 -18.66 4.95
C ALA A 122 22.91 -17.55 5.25
N ALA A 123 21.90 -17.84 6.09
CA ALA A 123 20.92 -16.85 6.54
C ALA A 123 21.56 -15.73 7.37
N ALA A 124 22.48 -16.05 8.29
CA ALA A 124 23.19 -15.05 9.08
C ALA A 124 24.04 -14.12 8.19
N ALA A 125 24.70 -14.66 7.15
CA ALA A 125 25.42 -13.87 6.16
C ALA A 125 24.49 -12.92 5.39
N ALA A 126 23.37 -13.43 4.87
CA ALA A 126 22.37 -12.60 4.17
C ALA A 126 21.83 -11.47 5.07
N VAL A 127 21.46 -11.78 6.32
CA VAL A 127 20.95 -10.80 7.28
C VAL A 127 22.05 -9.80 7.67
N ARG A 128 23.31 -10.23 7.82
CA ARG A 128 24.43 -9.32 8.12
C ARG A 128 24.69 -8.34 6.98
N LEU A 129 24.59 -8.78 5.74
CA LEU A 129 24.67 -7.91 4.56
C LEU A 129 23.54 -6.89 4.54
N LEU A 130 22.31 -7.29 4.88
CA LEU A 130 21.17 -6.37 5.03
C LEU A 130 21.41 -5.34 6.14
N ASP A 131 21.97 -5.75 7.29
CA ASP A 131 22.25 -4.89 8.44
C ASP A 131 23.33 -3.83 8.17
N LEU A 132 24.36 -4.17 7.37
CA LEU A 132 25.47 -3.27 7.05
C LEU A 132 25.25 -2.45 5.77
N GLY A 133 24.68 -3.09 4.74
CA GLY A 133 24.57 -2.49 3.40
C GLY A 133 23.20 -1.92 3.09
N TYR A 134 22.21 -2.08 3.98
CA TYR A 134 20.83 -1.63 3.79
C TYR A 134 20.21 -2.11 2.45
N PHE A 135 20.63 -3.29 1.98
CA PHE A 135 20.11 -3.87 0.75
C PHE A 135 18.61 -4.13 0.87
N ARG A 136 17.91 -4.06 -0.26
CA ARG A 136 16.52 -4.53 -0.34
C ARG A 136 16.52 -6.03 -0.52
N ILE A 137 15.51 -6.70 0.03
CA ILE A 137 15.24 -8.10 -0.29
C ILE A 137 14.55 -8.11 -1.66
N GLY A 138 15.19 -8.75 -2.65
CA GLY A 138 14.70 -8.84 -4.03
C GLY A 138 15.77 -8.48 -5.05
#